data_AF-A0A4V1GM48-F1
#
_entry.id   AF-A0A4V1GM48-F1
#
_cell.length_a   1.000
_cell.length_b   1.000
_cell.length_c   1.000
_cell.angle_alpha   90.00
_cell.angle_beta   90.00
_cell.angle_gamma   90.00
#
_symmetry.space_group_name_H-M   'P 1'
#
loop_
_entity.id
_entity.type
_entity.pdbx_description
1 polymer ?
#
loop_
_entity_poly.entity_id
_entity_poly.type
_entity_poly.pdbx_seq_one_letter_code
_entity_poly.pdbx_strand_id
1 'polypeptide(L)'
;MKVKKKLFMSALAVLVTSLVFAGCGSKDGPAGKAEYLGFLGGQFTSMTSTVQSIQDKLSGFTEDSLSDSAWVADMDKQLDQVDKACDAIISYDKVPQDYTELHSKLTNMANQLKPAVAAYKTGIENKDYDALSSANEQVRTAAASLQAYIPELKNLLSGQN
;
A
#
# COMPACT_ATOMS: atom_id res chain seq x y z
N MET A 1 8.23 -14.79 12.24
CA MET A 1 7.90 -13.52 11.53
C MET A 1 9.07 -12.90 10.75
N LYS A 2 10.28 -12.75 11.33
CA LYS A 2 11.43 -12.07 10.68
C LYS A 2 11.81 -12.57 9.27
N VAL A 3 11.72 -13.88 9.01
CA VAL A 3 12.08 -14.46 7.70
C VAL A 3 11.04 -14.14 6.62
N LYS A 4 9.74 -14.24 6.93
CA LYS A 4 8.65 -13.88 6.01
C LYS A 4 8.69 -12.40 5.63
N LYS A 5 9.00 -11.53 6.58
CA LYS A 5 9.20 -10.09 6.35
C LYS A 5 10.38 -9.80 5.41
N LYS A 6 11.53 -10.45 5.61
CA LYS A 6 12.70 -10.30 4.72
C LYS A 6 12.37 -10.71 3.28
N LEU A 7 11.73 -11.87 3.11
CA LEU A 7 11.33 -12.36 1.79
C LEU A 7 10.32 -11.43 1.11
N PHE A 8 9.37 -10.89 1.87
CA PHE A 8 8.41 -9.93 1.37
C PHE A 8 9.06 -8.62 0.92
N MET A 9 9.92 -8.02 1.75
CA MET A 9 10.61 -6.78 1.42
C MET A 9 11.55 -6.96 0.22
N SER A 10 12.21 -8.11 0.10
CA SER A 10 13.00 -8.46 -1.08
C SER A 10 12.13 -8.63 -2.33
N ALA A 11 10.97 -9.27 -2.22
CA ALA A 11 10.04 -9.43 -3.34
C ALA A 11 9.45 -8.09 -3.80
N LEU A 12 9.14 -7.19 -2.87
CA LEU A 12 8.70 -5.83 -3.13
C LEU A 12 9.81 -5.02 -3.80
N ALA A 13 11.02 -5.02 -3.25
CA ALA A 13 12.15 -4.29 -3.84
C ALA A 13 12.43 -4.73 -5.29
N VAL A 14 12.37 -6.04 -5.56
CA VAL A 14 12.50 -6.57 -6.94
C VAL A 14 11.35 -6.08 -7.82
N LEU A 15 10.10 -6.13 -7.34
CA LEU A 15 8.93 -5.68 -8.09
C LEU A 15 9.01 -4.17 -8.42
N VAL A 16 9.38 -3.34 -7.45
CA VAL A 16 9.53 -1.89 -7.62
C VAL A 16 10.63 -1.58 -8.62
N THR A 17 11.75 -2.29 -8.52
CA THR A 17 12.85 -2.16 -9.46
C THR A 17 12.38 -2.50 -10.88
N SER A 18 11.63 -3.60 -11.05
CA SER A 18 11.04 -3.98 -12.35
C SER A 18 10.03 -2.95 -12.88
N LEU A 19 9.19 -2.36 -12.03
CA LEU A 19 8.23 -1.31 -12.40
C LEU A 19 8.92 -0.03 -12.83
N VAL A 20 9.97 0.39 -12.12
CA VAL A 20 10.78 1.57 -12.46
C VAL A 20 11.53 1.35 -13.77
N PHE A 21 12.13 0.17 -14.00
CA PHE A 21 12.80 -0.13 -15.27
C PHE A 21 11.82 -0.26 -16.44
N ALA A 22 10.61 -0.80 -16.23
CA ALA A 22 9.57 -0.85 -17.26
C ALA A 22 9.02 0.54 -17.62
N GLY A 23 8.93 1.44 -16.63
CA GLY A 23 8.56 2.85 -16.81
C GLY A 23 9.64 3.71 -17.47
N CYS A 24 10.93 3.40 -17.27
CA CYS A 24 12.06 4.14 -17.88
C CYS A 24 12.51 3.57 -19.24
N GLY A 25 12.19 2.31 -19.56
CA GLY A 25 12.73 1.58 -20.71
C GLY A 25 11.89 1.61 -21.99
N SER A 26 10.62 1.99 -21.93
CA SER A 26 9.72 1.92 -23.09
C SER A 26 9.74 3.22 -23.90
N LYS A 27 10.70 3.33 -24.84
CA LYS A 27 10.56 4.26 -25.98
C LYS A 27 9.55 3.77 -27.02
N ASP A 28 9.09 2.51 -26.93
CA ASP A 28 8.27 1.83 -27.94
C ASP A 28 6.89 1.37 -27.44
N GLY A 29 6.44 1.82 -26.26
CA GLY A 29 5.08 1.57 -25.75
C GLY A 29 4.16 2.79 -25.90
N PRO A 30 2.82 2.64 -25.92
CA PRO A 30 1.93 3.80 -25.86
C PRO A 30 2.29 4.60 -24.60
N ALA A 31 2.47 5.92 -24.73
CA ALA A 31 2.96 6.80 -23.66
C ALA A 31 2.23 6.58 -22.31
N GLY A 32 0.95 6.18 -22.33
CA GLY A 32 0.16 5.87 -21.14
C GLY A 32 0.57 4.60 -20.37
N LYS A 33 1.23 3.61 -20.98
CA LYS A 33 1.66 2.37 -20.31
C LYS A 33 2.86 2.60 -19.39
N ALA A 34 3.86 3.32 -19.87
CA ALA A 34 5.05 3.66 -19.09
C ALA A 34 4.68 4.56 -17.90
N GLU A 35 3.84 5.57 -18.14
CA GLU A 35 3.29 6.47 -17.13
C GLU A 35 2.52 5.69 -16.06
N TYR A 36 1.65 4.76 -16.48
CA TYR A 36 0.88 3.93 -15.56
C TYR A 36 1.74 2.98 -14.73
N LEU A 37 2.79 2.39 -15.30
CA LEU A 37 3.71 1.51 -14.56
C LEU A 37 4.55 2.28 -13.54
N GLY A 38 5.00 3.49 -13.88
CA GLY A 38 5.66 4.39 -12.93
C GLY A 38 4.71 4.79 -11.79
N PHE A 39 3.46 5.14 -12.12
CA PHE A 39 2.42 5.42 -11.15
C PHE A 39 2.16 4.24 -10.22
N LEU A 40 1.90 3.05 -10.77
CA LEU A 40 1.68 1.81 -10.01
C LEU A 40 2.86 1.50 -9.11
N GLY A 41 4.08 1.61 -9.63
CA GLY A 41 5.30 1.43 -8.85
C GLY A 41 5.35 2.34 -7.64
N GLY A 42 5.06 3.63 -7.82
CA GLY A 42 5.02 4.60 -6.73
C GLY A 42 3.95 4.30 -5.68
N GLN A 43 2.70 4.13 -6.10
CA GLN A 43 1.58 3.94 -5.16
C GLN A 43 1.64 2.59 -4.46
N PHE A 44 1.97 1.52 -5.19
CA PHE A 44 2.09 0.19 -4.60
C PHE A 44 3.22 0.12 -3.57
N THR A 45 4.36 0.78 -3.83
CA THR A 45 5.46 0.89 -2.86
C THR A 45 5.03 1.67 -1.62
N SER A 46 4.38 2.82 -1.82
CA SER A 46 3.92 3.66 -0.72
C SER A 46 2.94 2.89 0.17
N MET A 47 1.87 2.34 -0.40
CA MET A 47 0.89 1.56 0.34
C MET A 47 1.54 0.36 1.06
N THR A 48 2.38 -0.38 0.36
CA THR A 48 2.95 -1.60 0.93
C THR A 48 3.94 -1.31 2.06
N SER A 49 4.82 -0.32 1.88
CA SER A 49 5.82 0.03 2.89
C SER A 49 5.15 0.63 4.13
N THR A 50 4.15 1.48 3.93
CA THR A 50 3.46 2.14 5.03
C THR A 50 2.53 1.19 5.78
N VAL A 51 1.77 0.34 5.09
CA VAL A 51 0.96 -0.71 5.74
C VAL A 51 1.84 -1.68 6.53
N GLN A 52 3.03 -2.03 6.02
CA GLN A 52 3.98 -2.86 6.77
C GLN A 52 4.55 -2.15 8.00
N SER A 53 4.83 -0.85 7.90
CA SER A 53 5.31 -0.04 9.03
C SER A 53 4.25 0.10 10.13
N ILE A 54 2.98 0.31 9.74
CA ILE A 54 1.84 0.27 10.65
C ILE A 54 1.78 -1.10 11.33
N GLN A 55 1.84 -2.21 10.58
CA GLN A 55 1.86 -3.56 11.16
C GLN A 55 3.01 -3.79 12.16
N ASP A 56 4.20 -3.26 11.89
CA ASP A 56 5.34 -3.39 12.79
C ASP A 56 5.10 -2.65 14.11
N LYS A 57 4.60 -1.41 14.04
CA LYS A 57 4.21 -0.62 15.21
C LYS A 57 3.11 -1.30 16.02
N LEU A 58 2.21 -2.01 15.34
CA LEU A 58 1.14 -2.79 15.96
C LEU A 58 1.60 -4.05 16.68
N SER A 59 2.81 -4.55 16.40
CA SER A 59 3.33 -5.74 17.09
C SER A 59 3.70 -5.48 18.56
N GLY A 60 3.75 -4.22 18.99
CA GLY A 60 3.97 -3.80 20.37
C GLY A 60 3.02 -2.69 20.83
N PHE A 61 1.87 -2.54 20.18
CA PHE A 61 0.87 -1.52 20.54
C PHE A 61 0.25 -1.84 21.90
N THR A 62 0.22 -0.84 22.76
CA THR A 62 -0.41 -0.83 24.08
C THR A 62 -1.20 0.46 24.24
N GLU A 63 -2.10 0.53 25.23
CA GLU A 63 -2.83 1.76 25.54
C GLU A 63 -1.88 2.95 25.81
N ASP A 64 -0.73 2.70 26.44
CA ASP A 64 0.32 3.71 26.68
C ASP A 64 0.89 4.32 25.40
N SER A 65 0.83 3.60 24.27
CA SER A 65 1.29 4.10 22.96
C SER A 65 0.51 5.33 22.50
N LEU A 66 -0.74 5.50 22.96
CA LEU A 66 -1.60 6.65 22.64
C LEU A 66 -1.25 7.91 23.44
N SER A 67 -0.42 7.76 24.46
CA SER A 67 0.14 8.89 25.22
C SER A 67 1.54 9.27 24.76
N ASP A 68 2.17 8.47 23.89
CA ASP A 68 3.45 8.79 23.27
C ASP A 68 3.25 9.69 22.04
N SER A 69 3.52 10.99 22.21
CA SER A 69 3.42 11.98 21.14
C SER A 69 4.28 11.68 19.90
N ALA A 70 5.43 11.00 20.06
CA ALA A 70 6.27 10.63 18.93
C ALA A 70 5.68 9.45 18.16
N TRP A 71 5.09 8.49 18.88
CA TRP A 71 4.35 7.39 18.26
C TRP A 71 3.14 7.90 17.49
N VAL A 72 2.34 8.78 18.11
CA VAL A 72 1.14 9.38 17.51
C VAL A 72 1.49 10.16 16.24
N ALA A 73 2.49 11.06 16.29
CA ALA A 73 2.89 11.86 15.14
C ALA A 73 3.42 11.02 13.96
N ASP A 74 4.21 9.97 14.26
CA ASP A 74 4.71 9.09 13.20
C ASP A 74 3.59 8.19 12.63
N MET A 75 2.65 7.74 13.46
CA MET A 75 1.49 6.98 12.99
C MET A 75 0.59 7.84 12.10
N ASP A 76 0.29 9.07 12.51
CA ASP A 76 -0.53 9.99 11.72
C ASP A 76 0.09 10.28 10.35
N LYS A 77 1.40 10.53 10.31
CA LYS A 77 2.15 10.68 9.06
C LYS A 77 2.04 9.47 8.13
N GLN A 78 2.09 8.26 8.70
CA GLN A 78 1.96 7.02 7.93
C GLN A 78 0.52 6.85 7.40
N LEU A 79 -0.48 7.07 8.24
CA LEU A 79 -1.89 7.02 7.83
C LEU A 79 -2.19 8.02 6.70
N ASP A 80 -1.63 9.22 6.77
CA ASP A 80 -1.69 10.24 5.71
C ASP A 80 -1.09 9.77 4.38
N GLN A 81 0.03 9.05 4.42
CA GLN A 81 0.65 8.51 3.20
C GLN A 81 -0.20 7.42 2.56
N VAL A 82 -0.84 6.56 3.37
CA VAL A 82 -1.76 5.53 2.87
C VAL A 82 -3.00 6.17 2.27
N ASP A 83 -3.60 7.16 2.96
CA ASP A 83 -4.79 7.87 2.49
C ASP A 83 -4.54 8.54 1.12
N LYS A 84 -3.42 9.26 0.99
CA LYS A 84 -3.01 9.88 -0.28
C LYS A 84 -2.77 8.85 -1.39
N ALA A 85 -2.19 7.70 -1.06
CA ALA A 85 -1.97 6.64 -2.04
C ALA A 85 -3.29 5.97 -2.48
N CYS A 86 -4.22 5.77 -1.56
CA CYS A 86 -5.58 5.32 -1.87
C CYS A 86 -6.28 6.31 -2.80
N ASP A 87 -6.23 7.60 -2.50
CA ASP A 87 -6.82 8.66 -3.33
C ASP A 87 -6.21 8.72 -4.72
N ALA A 88 -4.89 8.60 -4.81
CA ALA A 88 -4.19 8.55 -6.08
C ALA A 88 -4.65 7.36 -6.94
N ILE A 89 -4.81 6.16 -6.36
CA ILE A 89 -5.32 4.97 -7.06
C ILE A 89 -6.76 5.16 -7.50
N ILE A 90 -7.65 5.61 -6.60
CA ILE A 90 -9.07 5.76 -6.88
C ILE A 90 -9.33 6.80 -7.98
N SER A 91 -8.54 7.88 -8.02
CA SER A 91 -8.70 8.98 -8.97
C SER A 91 -7.95 8.79 -10.30
N TYR A 92 -7.18 7.72 -10.45
CA TYR A 92 -6.39 7.51 -11.68
C TYR A 92 -7.30 7.06 -12.83
N ASP A 93 -7.40 7.86 -13.89
CA ASP A 93 -8.33 7.68 -15.00
C ASP A 93 -7.67 7.17 -16.30
N LYS A 94 -6.34 7.21 -16.39
CA LYS A 94 -5.57 6.84 -17.60
C LYS A 94 -5.09 5.38 -17.58
N VAL A 95 -5.94 4.45 -17.18
CA VAL A 95 -5.56 3.03 -17.04
C VAL A 95 -5.43 2.38 -18.43
N PRO A 96 -4.27 1.81 -18.80
CA PRO A 96 -4.14 1.07 -20.05
C PRO A 96 -4.98 -0.22 -19.99
N GLN A 97 -5.54 -0.62 -21.14
CA GLN A 97 -6.49 -1.74 -21.23
C GLN A 97 -5.97 -3.04 -20.61
N ASP A 98 -4.70 -3.38 -20.81
CA ASP A 98 -4.09 -4.60 -20.27
C ASP A 98 -4.01 -4.64 -18.73
N TYR A 99 -4.28 -3.52 -18.06
CA TYR A 99 -4.17 -3.37 -16.60
C TYR A 99 -5.47 -3.00 -15.91
N THR A 100 -6.60 -2.93 -16.62
CA THR A 100 -7.88 -2.52 -16.03
C THR A 100 -8.33 -3.45 -14.91
N GLU A 101 -8.08 -4.76 -15.04
CA GLU A 101 -8.41 -5.73 -13.98
C GLU A 101 -7.57 -5.50 -12.72
N LEU A 102 -6.25 -5.38 -12.88
CA LEU A 102 -5.34 -5.09 -11.77
C LEU A 102 -5.71 -3.76 -11.11
N HIS A 103 -5.98 -2.72 -11.90
CA HIS A 103 -6.39 -1.42 -11.39
C HIS A 103 -7.68 -1.53 -10.58
N SER A 104 -8.69 -2.24 -11.09
CA SER A 104 -9.95 -2.47 -10.37
C SER A 104 -9.73 -3.17 -9.03
N LYS A 105 -8.87 -4.18 -8.96
CA LYS A 105 -8.49 -4.84 -7.69
C LYS A 105 -7.84 -3.86 -6.71
N LEU A 106 -6.91 -3.03 -7.19
CA LEU A 106 -6.25 -2.01 -6.37
C LEU A 106 -7.22 -0.92 -5.89
N THR A 107 -8.15 -0.50 -6.74
CA THR A 107 -9.21 0.47 -6.39
C THR A 107 -10.17 -0.09 -5.36
N ASN A 108 -10.59 -1.35 -5.50
CA ASN A 108 -11.42 -2.02 -4.49
C ASN A 108 -10.72 -2.08 -3.13
N MET A 109 -9.44 -2.43 -3.13
CA MET A 109 -8.63 -2.43 -1.91
C MET A 109 -8.44 -1.02 -1.34
N ALA A 110 -8.19 0.00 -2.17
CA ALA A 110 -8.08 1.39 -1.72
C ALA A 110 -9.40 1.86 -1.07
N ASN A 111 -10.55 1.52 -1.66
CA ASN A 111 -11.87 1.79 -1.11
C ASN A 111 -12.14 1.06 0.22
N GLN A 112 -11.51 -0.10 0.46
CA GLN A 112 -11.59 -0.81 1.74
C GLN A 112 -10.63 -0.24 2.78
N LEU A 113 -9.44 0.19 2.37
CA LEU A 113 -8.40 0.69 3.26
C LEU A 113 -8.67 2.12 3.74
N LYS A 114 -9.29 2.96 2.91
CA LYS A 114 -9.58 4.35 3.24
C LYS A 114 -10.48 4.52 4.48
N PRO A 115 -11.62 3.80 4.62
CA PRO A 115 -12.41 3.81 5.85
C PRO A 115 -11.63 3.29 7.07
N ALA A 116 -10.78 2.28 6.91
CA ALA A 116 -9.97 1.74 7.99
C ALA A 116 -8.93 2.77 8.48
N VAL A 117 -8.29 3.50 7.56
CA VAL A 117 -7.37 4.60 7.88
C VAL A 117 -8.08 5.73 8.61
N ALA A 118 -9.29 6.11 8.17
CA ALA A 118 -10.09 7.11 8.83
C ALA A 118 -10.50 6.68 10.26
N ALA A 119 -10.96 5.44 10.43
CA ALA A 119 -11.28 4.89 11.75
C ALA A 119 -10.06 4.86 12.66
N TYR A 120 -8.88 4.59 12.09
CA TYR A 120 -7.61 4.64 12.83
C TYR A 120 -7.31 6.05 13.33
N LYS A 121 -7.37 7.06 12.45
CA LYS A 121 -7.15 8.47 12.83
C LYS A 121 -8.10 8.91 13.94
N THR A 122 -9.39 8.62 13.80
CA THR A 122 -10.41 8.90 14.82
C THR A 122 -10.09 8.18 16.14
N GLY A 123 -9.62 6.94 16.08
CA GLY A 123 -9.21 6.18 17.27
C GLY A 123 -8.00 6.78 17.99
N ILE A 124 -7.01 7.31 17.24
CA ILE A 124 -5.87 8.04 17.81
C ILE A 124 -6.38 9.32 18.51
N GLU A 125 -7.19 10.11 17.82
CA GLU A 125 -7.72 11.38 18.34
C GLU A 125 -8.52 11.19 19.64
N ASN A 126 -9.36 10.16 19.68
CA ASN A 126 -10.20 9.86 20.83
C ASN A 126 -9.51 9.01 21.91
N LYS A 127 -8.27 8.57 21.66
CA LYS A 127 -7.58 7.55 22.48
C LYS A 127 -8.42 6.28 22.68
N ASP A 128 -9.17 5.89 21.65
CA ASP A 128 -10.06 4.73 21.65
C ASP A 128 -9.29 3.49 21.22
N TYR A 129 -8.77 2.76 22.20
CA TYR A 129 -7.98 1.55 21.98
C TYR A 129 -8.75 0.45 21.24
N ASP A 130 -10.04 0.29 21.51
CA ASP A 130 -10.86 -0.77 20.90
C ASP A 130 -11.15 -0.47 19.43
N ALA A 131 -11.48 0.80 19.10
CA ALA A 131 -11.63 1.24 17.73
C ALA A 131 -10.32 1.08 16.93
N LEU A 132 -9.18 1.39 17.56
CA LEU A 132 -7.86 1.15 16.98
C LEU A 132 -7.59 -0.32 16.75
N SER A 133 -7.90 -1.18 17.71
CA SER A 133 -7.74 -2.63 17.56
C SER A 133 -8.56 -3.19 16.39
N SER A 134 -9.79 -2.71 16.19
CA SER A 134 -10.59 -3.11 15.02
C SER A 134 -10.02 -2.58 13.69
N ALA A 135 -9.60 -1.31 13.65
CA ALA A 135 -8.94 -0.73 12.48
C ALA A 135 -7.63 -1.48 12.13
N ASN A 136 -6.90 -1.95 13.14
CA ASN A 136 -5.68 -2.75 12.97
C ASN A 136 -5.94 -4.05 12.21
N GLU A 137 -7.04 -4.75 12.48
CA GLU A 137 -7.41 -5.97 11.76
C GLU A 137 -7.74 -5.69 10.29
N GLN A 138 -8.40 -4.58 10.01
CA GLN A 138 -8.70 -4.16 8.64
C GLN A 138 -7.44 -3.78 7.88
N VAL A 139 -6.53 -3.02 8.49
CA VAL A 139 -5.21 -2.69 7.92
C VAL A 139 -4.40 -3.98 7.69
N ARG A 140 -4.44 -4.95 8.62
CA ARG A 140 -3.77 -6.25 8.43
C ARG A 140 -4.34 -7.04 7.26
N THR A 141 -5.66 -7.02 7.09
CA THR A 141 -6.32 -7.70 5.98
C THR A 141 -5.96 -7.06 4.65
N ALA A 142 -5.97 -5.72 4.57
CA ALA A 142 -5.52 -4.99 3.38
C ALA A 142 -4.04 -5.26 3.05
N ALA A 143 -3.17 -5.37 4.06
CA ALA A 143 -1.77 -5.75 3.88
C ALA A 143 -1.61 -7.14 3.24
N ALA A 144 -2.42 -8.10 3.69
CA ALA A 144 -2.42 -9.45 3.16
C ALA A 144 -2.91 -9.48 1.71
N SER A 145 -3.91 -8.66 1.37
CA SER A 145 -4.38 -8.48 -0.01
C SER A 145 -3.30 -7.86 -0.91
N LEU A 146 -2.61 -6.80 -0.45
CA LEU A 146 -1.46 -6.21 -1.15
C LEU A 146 -0.38 -7.26 -1.41
N GLN A 147 -0.07 -8.07 -0.39
CA GLN A 147 0.87 -9.20 -0.50
C GLN A 147 0.46 -10.20 -1.58
N ALA A 148 -0.83 -10.53 -1.65
CA ALA A 148 -1.37 -11.48 -2.62
C ALA A 148 -1.33 -10.95 -4.06
N TYR A 149 -1.28 -9.63 -4.27
CA TYR A 149 -1.17 -9.03 -5.60
C TYR A 149 0.27 -8.96 -6.14
N ILE A 150 1.30 -9.16 -5.30
CA ILE A 150 2.70 -9.13 -5.75
C ILE A 150 2.98 -10.16 -6.86
N PRO A 151 2.56 -11.44 -6.76
CA PRO A 151 2.76 -12.42 -7.84
C PRO A 151 2.03 -12.04 -9.13
N GLU A 152 0.81 -11.51 -9.04
CA GLU A 152 0.04 -11.06 -10.20
C GLU A 152 0.74 -9.90 -10.92
N LEU A 153 1.21 -8.91 -10.14
CA LEU A 153 2.05 -7.81 -10.63
C LEU A 153 3.34 -8.32 -11.29
N LYS A 154 4.03 -9.29 -10.68
CA LYS A 154 5.23 -9.90 -11.26
C LYS A 154 4.92 -10.61 -12.59
N ASN A 155 3.82 -11.34 -12.67
CA ASN A 155 3.44 -12.07 -13.89
C ASN A 155 3.09 -11.10 -15.02
N LEU A 156 2.34 -10.03 -14.72
CA LEU A 156 2.01 -8.97 -15.69
C LEU A 156 3.25 -8.24 -16.21
N LEU A 157 4.31 -8.13 -15.40
CA LEU A 157 5.60 -7.56 -15.83
C LEU A 157 6.45 -8.57 -16.61
N SER A 158 6.43 -9.85 -16.22
CA SER A 158 7.23 -10.92 -16.84
C SER A 158 6.68 -11.35 -18.20
N GLY A 159 5.36 -11.27 -18.39
CA GLY A 159 4.69 -11.59 -19.66
C GLY A 159 4.84 -10.52 -20.76
N GLN A 160 5.68 -9.51 -20.53
CA GLN A 160 6.01 -8.45 -21.51
C GLN A 160 7.33 -8.67 -22.23
N ASN A 161 8.00 -9.80 -21.97
CA ASN A 161 9.18 -10.24 -22.71
C ASN A 161 8.79 -11.15 -23.88
#